data_AF-A0A957WVY2-F1
#
_entry.id   AF-A0A957WVY2-F1
#
_cell.length_a   1.000
_cell.length_b   1.000
_cell.length_c   1.000
_cell.angle_alpha   90.00
_cell.angle_beta   90.00
_cell.angle_gamma   90.00
#
_symmetry.space_group_name_H-M   'P 1'
#
loop_
_entity.id
_entity.type
_entity.pdbx_description
1 polymer ?
#
loop_
_entity_poly.entity_id
_entity_poly.type
_entity_poly.pdbx_seq_one_letter_code
_entity_poly.pdbx_strand_id
1 'polypeptide(L)'
;GPEDADLDLTVNGYNEQGDSILNLSGYSSGSAEAVSYLLPEAGLYEVAVNASYSENGGYFFIQAQLVDPRFFGSQWAVDATASSQFGDENYSALQATGPSDTPTAGDQITAWASKDANGGVETLDLVFEVPVTPSGLAIVESYNPGAITTIEAYDIDTDTWVAIYEGTAGPVDEAYRVFIPEITPVDFVTTQIRLTLDTSTVEGWNEIDAVQLFGRP
;
A
#
# COMPACT_ATOMS: atom_id res chain seq x y z
N GLY A 1 15.34 -20.37 11.12
CA GLY A 1 16.77 -20.39 10.73
C GLY A 1 17.23 -21.83 10.57
N PRO A 2 18.43 -22.06 10.02
CA PRO A 2 19.02 -23.41 9.94
C PRO A 2 19.25 -24.00 11.35
N GLU A 3 19.18 -25.34 11.46
CA GLU A 3 19.61 -26.05 12.68
C GLU A 3 21.12 -25.78 12.87
N ASP A 4 21.52 -25.45 14.11
CA ASP A 4 22.90 -25.18 14.56
C ASP A 4 23.48 -23.76 14.37
N ALA A 5 22.68 -22.76 14.00
CA ALA A 5 23.10 -21.36 14.03
C ALA A 5 22.52 -20.63 15.25
N ASP A 6 23.39 -20.13 16.15
CA ASP A 6 22.97 -19.21 17.21
C ASP A 6 22.91 -17.79 16.63
N LEU A 7 21.70 -17.25 16.56
CA LEU A 7 21.42 -15.95 15.96
C LEU A 7 21.22 -14.93 17.07
N ASP A 8 22.06 -13.90 17.04
CA ASP A 8 21.99 -12.75 17.92
C ASP A 8 21.25 -11.62 17.19
N LEU A 9 20.19 -11.12 17.81
CA LEU A 9 19.45 -9.96 17.33
C LEU A 9 19.81 -8.74 18.14
N THR A 10 20.22 -7.67 17.46
CA THR A 10 20.45 -6.37 18.06
C THR A 10 19.56 -5.34 17.37
N VAL A 11 18.89 -4.48 18.15
CA VAL A 11 18.09 -3.38 17.65
C VAL A 11 18.55 -2.07 18.29
N ASN A 12 18.96 -1.12 17.47
CA ASN A 12 19.32 0.23 17.88
C ASN A 12 18.30 1.22 17.31
N GLY A 13 17.72 2.08 18.13
CA GLY A 13 16.81 3.15 17.70
C GLY A 13 17.47 4.52 17.77
N TYR A 14 17.22 5.35 16.76
CA TYR A 14 17.72 6.72 16.66
C TYR A 14 16.58 7.70 16.37
N ASN A 15 16.65 8.89 16.99
CA ASN A 15 15.72 9.98 16.70
C ASN A 15 16.12 10.77 15.44
N GLU A 16 15.31 11.76 15.07
CA GLU A 16 15.51 12.59 13.87
C GLU A 16 16.81 13.42 13.88
N GLN A 17 17.41 13.63 15.07
CA GLN A 17 18.69 14.34 15.24
C GLN A 17 19.89 13.38 15.19
N GLY A 18 19.65 12.07 15.07
CA GLY A 18 20.67 11.03 15.07
C GLY A 18 21.13 10.60 16.47
N ASP A 19 20.47 11.06 17.53
CA ASP A 19 20.77 10.63 18.89
C ASP A 19 20.15 9.24 19.15
N SER A 20 20.90 8.38 19.85
CA SER A 20 20.41 7.05 20.22
C SER A 20 19.33 7.15 21.29
N ILE A 21 18.16 6.59 21.01
CA ILE A 21 17.00 6.59 21.91
C ILE A 21 16.67 5.20 22.46
N LEU A 22 17.28 4.15 21.91
CA LEU A 22 17.03 2.77 22.29
C LEU A 22 18.19 1.85 21.88
N ASN A 23 18.54 0.88 22.73
CA ASN A 23 19.47 -0.20 22.42
C ASN A 23 19.03 -1.49 23.12
N LEU A 24 18.73 -2.54 22.35
CA LEU A 24 18.36 -3.86 22.85
C LEU A 24 19.16 -4.96 22.15
N SER A 25 19.52 -6.02 22.88
CA SER A 25 20.12 -7.23 22.32
C SER A 25 19.59 -8.49 23.01
N GLY A 26 19.49 -9.59 22.25
CA GLY A 26 19.05 -10.89 22.75
C GLY A 26 19.74 -12.06 22.05
N TYR A 27 19.94 -13.15 22.79
CA TYR A 27 20.63 -14.36 22.33
C TYR A 27 19.63 -15.49 22.05
N SER A 28 19.77 -16.19 20.92
CA SER A 28 19.01 -17.40 20.55
C SER A 28 17.47 -17.22 20.46
N SER A 29 16.70 -18.22 20.93
CA SER A 29 15.23 -18.34 20.93
C SER A 29 14.42 -17.17 21.52
N GLY A 30 15.07 -16.17 22.14
CA GLY A 30 14.45 -14.91 22.59
C GLY A 30 14.38 -13.81 21.53
N SER A 31 14.93 -14.03 20.33
CA SER A 31 14.97 -13.05 19.23
C SER A 31 13.60 -12.69 18.65
N ALA A 32 12.55 -13.49 18.91
CA ALA A 32 11.20 -13.24 18.44
C ALA A 32 10.43 -12.15 19.23
N GLU A 33 10.88 -11.80 20.45
CA GLU A 33 10.11 -10.89 21.33
C GLU A 33 10.60 -9.44 21.33
N ALA A 34 11.80 -9.15 20.84
CA ALA A 34 12.36 -7.80 20.91
C ALA A 34 11.60 -6.79 20.02
N VAL A 35 11.10 -7.19 18.85
CA VAL A 35 10.42 -6.27 17.92
C VAL A 35 9.00 -5.92 18.38
N SER A 36 8.34 -6.82 19.12
CA SER A 36 6.97 -6.60 19.61
C SER A 36 6.84 -5.52 20.70
N TYR A 37 7.95 -5.17 21.36
CA TYR A 37 8.00 -4.13 22.41
C TYR A 37 8.62 -2.81 21.94
N LEU A 38 9.04 -2.72 20.68
CA LEU A 38 9.65 -1.52 20.14
C LEU A 38 8.63 -0.75 19.33
N LEU A 39 8.09 0.28 19.97
CA LEU A 39 7.86 1.61 19.41
C LEU A 39 7.17 2.51 20.46
N PRO A 40 7.92 3.20 21.34
CA PRO A 40 7.40 4.31 22.14
C PRO A 40 7.65 5.70 21.50
N GLU A 41 8.60 5.82 20.55
CA GLU A 41 8.76 7.02 19.69
C GLU A 41 8.96 6.64 18.20
N ALA A 42 8.51 7.49 17.26
CA ALA A 42 8.76 7.28 15.83
C ALA A 42 10.24 7.53 15.52
N GLY A 43 10.86 6.71 14.67
CA GLY A 43 12.28 6.85 14.39
C GLY A 43 12.85 5.83 13.42
N LEU A 44 14.14 5.99 13.11
CA LEU A 44 14.90 5.04 12.32
C LEU A 44 15.55 4.03 13.26
N TYR A 45 15.25 2.75 13.05
CA TYR A 45 15.81 1.67 13.82
C TYR A 45 16.75 0.86 12.94
N GLU A 46 17.97 0.68 13.39
CA GLU A 46 18.92 -0.25 12.80
C GLU A 46 18.73 -1.62 13.47
N VAL A 47 18.40 -2.63 12.68
CA VAL A 47 18.24 -4.01 13.11
C VAL A 47 19.38 -4.84 12.51
N ALA A 48 20.25 -5.33 13.38
CA ALA A 48 21.37 -6.18 12.99
C ALA A 48 21.07 -7.63 13.38
N VAL A 49 21.12 -8.54 12.41
CA VAL A 49 21.07 -9.98 12.66
C VAL A 49 22.47 -10.54 12.46
N ASN A 50 23.06 -11.04 13.54
CA ASN A 50 24.40 -11.59 13.54
C ASN A 50 24.33 -13.08 13.86
N ALA A 51 24.92 -13.92 13.00
CA ALA A 51 25.11 -15.33 13.30
C ALA A 51 26.46 -15.51 13.98
N SER A 52 26.46 -15.99 15.22
CA SER A 52 27.71 -16.32 15.90
C SER A 52 28.46 -17.39 15.10
N TYR A 53 29.74 -17.14 14.82
CA TYR A 53 30.67 -18.01 14.05
C TYR A 53 30.45 -18.11 12.53
N SER A 54 29.69 -17.21 11.91
CA SER A 54 29.58 -17.11 10.44
C SER A 54 29.83 -15.68 9.94
N GLU A 55 30.43 -15.53 8.75
CA GLU A 55 30.57 -14.22 8.07
C GLU A 55 29.25 -13.74 7.43
N ASN A 56 28.20 -14.56 7.47
CA ASN A 56 26.88 -14.21 6.96
C ASN A 56 26.08 -13.49 8.06
N GLY A 57 26.30 -12.17 8.17
CA GLY A 57 25.46 -11.23 8.92
C GLY A 57 24.91 -10.15 7.99
N GLY A 58 23.84 -9.49 8.41
CA GLY A 58 23.22 -8.41 7.63
C GLY A 58 22.58 -7.36 8.54
N TYR A 59 22.63 -6.11 8.09
CA TYR A 59 21.92 -5.00 8.71
C TYR A 59 20.71 -4.68 7.86
N PHE A 60 19.58 -4.47 8.52
CA PHE A 60 18.36 -3.95 7.90
C PHE A 60 17.91 -2.76 8.73
N PHE A 61 17.45 -1.70 8.08
CA PHE A 61 16.87 -0.57 8.77
C PHE A 61 15.36 -0.73 8.76
N ILE A 62 14.74 -0.68 9.94
CA ILE A 62 13.29 -0.63 10.11
C ILE A 62 12.94 0.78 10.55
N GLN A 63 12.19 1.50 9.73
CA GLN A 63 11.56 2.72 10.18
C GLN A 63 10.26 2.34 10.86
N ALA A 64 10.11 2.71 12.12
CA ALA A 64 9.00 2.25 12.94
C ALA A 64 8.31 3.51 13.52
N GLN A 65 6.96 3.53 13.49
CA GLN A 65 6.14 4.69 13.90
C GLN A 65 5.13 4.31 14.99
N LEU A 66 4.80 5.25 15.89
CA LEU A 66 3.85 4.99 16.98
C LEU A 66 2.40 4.99 16.57
N VAL A 67 1.67 4.22 17.36
CA VAL A 67 0.22 4.08 17.34
C VAL A 67 -0.23 4.46 18.77
N ASP A 68 -0.54 5.71 19.13
CA ASP A 68 -1.64 6.59 18.66
C ASP A 68 -1.30 8.11 18.69
N PRO A 69 -1.56 8.87 17.60
CA PRO A 69 -1.67 10.34 17.70
C PRO A 69 -3.01 10.97 17.22
N ARG A 70 -4.10 10.19 17.07
CA ARG A 70 -5.25 10.28 16.11
C ARG A 70 -4.94 9.72 14.72
N PHE A 71 -4.06 8.73 14.73
CA PHE A 71 -3.72 7.79 13.67
C PHE A 71 -3.58 8.24 12.22
N PHE A 72 -2.35 8.36 11.73
CA PHE A 72 -2.06 7.83 10.39
C PHE A 72 -2.33 6.31 10.44
N GLY A 73 -3.42 5.86 9.85
CA GLY A 73 -3.74 4.44 9.66
C GLY A 73 -3.69 4.09 8.19
N SER A 74 -3.34 2.85 7.86
CA SER A 74 -3.58 2.30 6.53
C SER A 74 -4.66 1.23 6.59
N GLN A 75 -5.50 1.19 5.56
CA GLN A 75 -6.55 0.20 5.43
C GLN A 75 -6.68 -0.18 3.97
N TRP A 76 -7.01 -1.45 3.73
CA TRP A 76 -7.35 -1.94 2.39
C TRP A 76 -8.80 -1.61 2.10
N ALA A 77 -9.13 -1.47 0.82
CA ALA A 77 -10.53 -1.45 0.40
C ALA A 77 -11.22 -2.73 0.87
N VAL A 78 -12.46 -2.60 1.36
CA VAL A 78 -13.28 -3.71 1.87
C VAL A 78 -14.45 -4.05 0.96
N ASP A 79 -14.77 -3.16 0.02
CA ASP A 79 -15.78 -3.35 -1.02
C ASP A 79 -15.40 -2.52 -2.25
N ALA A 80 -15.92 -2.89 -3.42
CA ALA A 80 -15.64 -2.20 -4.66
C ALA A 80 -16.76 -2.39 -5.69
N THR A 81 -16.99 -1.35 -6.49
CA THR A 81 -17.85 -1.39 -7.69
C THR A 81 -17.14 -0.72 -8.85
N ALA A 82 -17.48 -1.08 -10.08
CA ALA A 82 -16.85 -0.51 -11.27
C ALA A 82 -17.89 -0.12 -12.32
N SER A 83 -17.52 0.80 -13.22
CA SER A 83 -18.32 1.12 -14.42
C SER A 83 -18.55 -0.12 -15.28
N SER A 84 -17.54 -0.98 -15.35
CA SER A 84 -17.61 -2.28 -15.98
C SER A 84 -16.60 -3.25 -15.35
N GLN A 85 -16.82 -4.53 -15.54
CA GLN A 85 -15.91 -5.59 -15.12
C GLN A 85 -15.93 -6.73 -16.14
N PHE A 86 -14.79 -7.39 -16.31
CA PHE A 86 -14.67 -8.50 -17.27
C PHE A 86 -15.45 -9.74 -16.84
N GLY A 87 -15.49 -10.04 -15.54
CA GLY A 87 -16.25 -11.15 -14.99
C GLY A 87 -16.90 -10.82 -13.65
N ASP A 88 -17.84 -11.68 -13.24
CA ASP A 88 -18.60 -11.52 -11.98
C ASP A 88 -17.87 -12.10 -10.76
N GLU A 89 -16.83 -12.92 -10.98
CA GLU A 89 -15.97 -13.49 -9.93
C GLU A 89 -14.52 -13.13 -10.25
N ASN A 90 -13.95 -13.78 -11.27
CA ASN A 90 -12.64 -13.43 -11.83
C ASN A 90 -12.70 -12.06 -12.50
N TYR A 91 -11.69 -11.22 -12.26
CA TYR A 91 -11.62 -9.86 -12.78
C TYR A 91 -12.75 -8.92 -12.36
N SER A 92 -13.51 -9.29 -11.32
CA SER A 92 -14.56 -8.45 -10.76
C SER A 92 -13.97 -7.26 -10.00
N ALA A 93 -14.78 -6.21 -9.76
CA ALA A 93 -14.34 -5.06 -8.96
C ALA A 93 -13.83 -5.48 -7.57
N LEU A 94 -14.42 -6.53 -6.99
CA LEU A 94 -14.05 -7.05 -5.68
C LEU A 94 -12.62 -7.59 -5.61
N GLN A 95 -12.01 -7.91 -6.75
CA GLN A 95 -10.60 -8.33 -6.78
C GLN A 95 -9.66 -7.21 -6.32
N ALA A 96 -10.05 -5.94 -6.43
CA ALA A 96 -9.23 -4.80 -5.95
C ALA A 96 -9.31 -4.57 -4.42
N THR A 97 -9.94 -5.48 -3.66
CA THR A 97 -10.16 -5.38 -2.21
C THR A 97 -9.21 -6.28 -1.42
N GLY A 98 -8.96 -5.91 -0.16
CA GLY A 98 -8.00 -6.63 0.68
C GLY A 98 -6.53 -6.38 0.29
N PRO A 99 -5.59 -7.08 0.95
CA PRO A 99 -4.19 -7.05 0.56
C PRO A 99 -3.98 -7.74 -0.78
N SER A 100 -3.02 -7.23 -1.55
CA SER A 100 -2.56 -7.83 -2.81
C SER A 100 -2.30 -9.33 -2.70
N ASP A 101 -2.89 -10.11 -3.60
CA ASP A 101 -2.67 -11.55 -3.74
C ASP A 101 -2.18 -11.96 -5.15
N THR A 102 -1.86 -10.97 -6.00
CA THR A 102 -1.16 -11.16 -7.28
C THR A 102 0.37 -11.00 -7.13
N PRO A 103 1.14 -12.10 -7.04
CA PRO A 103 2.57 -12.04 -6.67
C PRO A 103 3.49 -11.60 -7.83
N THR A 104 3.01 -11.58 -9.06
CA THR A 104 3.81 -11.34 -10.27
C THR A 104 3.02 -10.58 -11.31
N ALA A 105 3.72 -9.78 -12.12
CA ALA A 105 3.16 -9.11 -13.28
C ALA A 105 2.44 -10.08 -14.23
N GLY A 106 1.27 -9.69 -14.72
CA GLY A 106 0.53 -10.44 -15.74
C GLY A 106 -0.97 -10.34 -15.56
N ASP A 107 -1.68 -10.81 -16.60
CA ASP A 107 -3.14 -10.95 -16.64
C ASP A 107 -3.58 -12.05 -15.66
N GLN A 108 -4.14 -11.62 -14.52
CA GLN A 108 -4.40 -12.50 -13.38
C GLN A 108 -5.84 -12.32 -12.90
N ILE A 109 -6.56 -13.44 -12.73
CA ILE A 109 -7.97 -13.46 -12.31
C ILE A 109 -8.23 -12.80 -10.94
N THR A 110 -7.17 -12.57 -10.18
CA THR A 110 -7.09 -11.97 -8.85
C THR A 110 -7.00 -10.45 -8.86
N ALA A 111 -7.02 -9.80 -10.03
CA ALA A 111 -7.05 -8.34 -10.16
C ALA A 111 -8.30 -7.88 -10.91
N TRP A 112 -8.82 -6.69 -10.61
CA TRP A 112 -9.93 -6.11 -11.37
C TRP A 112 -9.46 -5.76 -12.78
N ALA A 113 -10.30 -6.05 -13.79
CA ALA A 113 -10.13 -5.56 -15.15
C ALA A 113 -11.47 -5.06 -15.71
N SER A 114 -11.44 -4.00 -16.51
CA SER A 114 -12.62 -3.50 -17.23
C SER A 114 -13.16 -4.56 -18.19
N LYS A 115 -14.43 -4.41 -18.58
CA LYS A 115 -15.08 -5.36 -19.49
C LYS A 115 -14.36 -5.46 -20.85
N ASP A 116 -13.98 -4.31 -21.39
CA ASP A 116 -13.29 -4.19 -22.67
C ASP A 116 -11.90 -3.58 -22.43
N ALA A 117 -10.86 -4.19 -23.01
CA ALA A 117 -9.45 -3.82 -22.79
C ALA A 117 -9.15 -2.34 -23.06
N ASN A 118 -9.76 -1.77 -24.10
CA ASN A 118 -9.56 -0.37 -24.49
C ASN A 118 -10.92 0.35 -24.55
N GLY A 119 -11.74 0.18 -23.51
CA GLY A 119 -13.11 0.72 -23.41
C GLY A 119 -13.19 2.25 -23.35
N GLY A 120 -12.06 2.93 -23.18
CA GLY A 120 -11.98 4.37 -22.94
C GLY A 120 -11.98 4.66 -21.45
N VAL A 121 -12.83 5.60 -21.02
CA VAL A 121 -12.90 6.01 -19.62
C VAL A 121 -13.66 4.96 -18.79
N GLU A 122 -12.99 4.42 -17.78
CA GLU A 122 -13.55 3.46 -16.81
C GLU A 122 -13.34 3.97 -15.38
N THR A 123 -14.21 3.58 -14.46
CA THR A 123 -14.15 3.97 -13.05
C THR A 123 -14.17 2.75 -12.13
N LEU A 124 -13.37 2.79 -11.07
CA LEU A 124 -13.36 1.82 -9.99
C LEU A 124 -13.58 2.57 -8.66
N ASP A 125 -14.74 2.34 -8.04
CA ASP A 125 -15.17 2.94 -6.78
C ASP A 125 -14.88 1.95 -5.64
N LEU A 126 -14.10 2.38 -4.67
CA LEU A 126 -13.60 1.58 -3.57
C LEU A 126 -14.15 2.11 -2.25
N VAL A 127 -14.57 1.20 -1.38
CA VAL A 127 -15.09 1.51 -0.04
C VAL A 127 -14.10 1.05 1.02
N PHE A 128 -13.96 1.86 2.06
CA PHE A 128 -13.09 1.62 3.20
C PHE A 128 -13.92 1.61 4.49
N GLU A 129 -13.47 0.84 5.50
CA GLU A 129 -14.24 0.63 6.73
C GLU A 129 -14.21 1.84 7.65
N VAL A 130 -13.05 2.50 7.77
CA VAL A 130 -12.84 3.60 8.72
C VAL A 130 -12.82 4.93 7.96
N PRO A 131 -13.68 5.91 8.30
CA PRO A 131 -13.57 7.26 7.74
C PRO A 131 -12.22 7.87 8.11
N VAL A 132 -11.50 8.40 7.12
CA VAL A 132 -10.22 9.09 7.34
C VAL A 132 -10.09 10.32 6.44
N THR A 133 -9.44 11.37 6.90
CA THR A 133 -8.85 12.41 6.06
C THR A 133 -7.68 11.80 5.28
N PRO A 134 -7.77 11.66 3.95
CA PRO A 134 -6.74 11.04 3.13
C PRO A 134 -5.40 11.77 3.23
N SER A 135 -4.33 11.00 3.39
CA SER A 135 -2.94 11.49 3.36
C SER A 135 -2.07 10.77 2.33
N GLY A 136 -2.57 9.69 1.72
CA GLY A 136 -1.91 8.98 0.64
C GLY A 136 -2.68 7.75 0.19
N LEU A 137 -2.29 7.20 -0.95
CA LEU A 137 -2.79 5.91 -1.46
C LEU A 137 -1.62 5.07 -1.97
N ALA A 138 -1.78 3.75 -1.92
CA ALA A 138 -0.96 2.79 -2.66
C ALA A 138 -1.88 1.92 -3.51
N ILE A 139 -1.69 1.95 -4.82
CA ILE A 139 -2.51 1.24 -5.81
C ILE A 139 -1.64 0.21 -6.50
N VAL A 140 -2.02 -1.06 -6.43
CA VAL A 140 -1.28 -2.16 -7.06
C VAL A 140 -1.80 -2.34 -8.48
N GLU A 141 -1.03 -1.86 -9.46
CA GLU A 141 -1.28 -2.06 -10.88
C GLU A 141 -0.56 -3.34 -11.33
N SER A 142 -1.28 -4.45 -11.50
CA SER A 142 -0.70 -5.78 -11.72
C SER A 142 -0.41 -6.11 -13.20
N TYR A 143 -1.11 -5.42 -14.12
CA TYR A 143 -0.96 -5.62 -15.56
C TYR A 143 -1.24 -4.32 -16.32
N ASN A 144 -0.40 -4.02 -17.32
CA ASN A 144 -0.43 -2.80 -18.14
C ASN A 144 -0.67 -1.51 -17.33
N PRO A 145 0.22 -1.15 -16.39
CA PRO A 145 0.07 0.06 -15.56
C PRO A 145 0.11 1.37 -16.34
N GLY A 146 -0.37 2.44 -15.70
CA GLY A 146 -0.27 3.82 -16.19
C GLY A 146 -1.57 4.41 -16.74
N ALA A 147 -2.69 3.69 -16.65
CA ALA A 147 -3.97 4.15 -17.19
C ALA A 147 -4.74 5.12 -16.27
N ILE A 148 -4.34 5.28 -15.01
CA ILE A 148 -5.04 6.15 -14.03
C ILE A 148 -4.86 7.63 -14.42
N THR A 149 -5.97 8.33 -14.59
CA THR A 149 -6.01 9.77 -14.89
C THR A 149 -6.42 10.61 -13.68
N THR A 150 -7.34 10.12 -12.86
CA THR A 150 -7.92 10.89 -11.75
C THR A 150 -8.14 10.00 -10.54
N ILE A 151 -7.89 10.54 -9.34
CA ILE A 151 -8.33 9.95 -8.08
C ILE A 151 -9.20 10.97 -7.36
N GLU A 152 -10.40 10.55 -6.97
CA GLU A 152 -11.36 11.39 -6.27
C GLU A 152 -11.67 10.80 -4.89
N ALA A 153 -11.80 11.67 -3.89
CA ALA A 153 -12.33 11.33 -2.58
C ALA A 153 -13.77 11.86 -2.47
N TYR A 154 -14.69 11.04 -1.96
CA TYR A 154 -16.06 11.48 -1.74
C TYR A 154 -16.17 12.21 -0.41
N ASP A 155 -16.64 13.46 -0.45
CA ASP A 155 -16.94 14.29 0.70
C ASP A 155 -18.38 14.04 1.15
N ILE A 156 -18.53 13.40 2.31
CA ILE A 156 -19.83 13.04 2.89
C ILE A 156 -20.61 14.26 3.39
N ASP A 157 -19.94 15.35 3.74
CA ASP A 157 -20.60 16.55 4.27
C ASP A 157 -21.23 17.36 3.14
N THR A 158 -20.63 17.34 1.94
CA THR A 158 -21.12 18.08 0.77
C THR A 158 -21.80 17.22 -0.28
N ASP A 159 -21.76 15.88 -0.15
CA ASP A 159 -22.30 14.92 -1.14
C ASP A 159 -21.66 15.12 -2.53
N THR A 160 -20.33 15.29 -2.57
CA THR A 160 -19.60 15.49 -3.84
C THR A 160 -18.30 14.71 -3.92
N TRP A 161 -17.89 14.37 -5.14
CA TRP A 161 -16.55 13.85 -5.42
C TRP A 161 -15.58 15.01 -5.61
N VAL A 162 -14.45 14.95 -4.92
CA VAL A 162 -13.38 15.95 -4.97
C VAL A 162 -12.12 15.30 -5.53
N ALA A 163 -11.61 15.80 -6.64
CA ALA A 163 -10.35 15.34 -7.21
C ALA A 163 -9.18 15.65 -6.26
N ILE A 164 -8.48 14.60 -5.83
CA ILE A 164 -7.28 14.67 -5.00
C ILE A 164 -6.03 14.33 -5.80
N TYR A 165 -6.16 13.81 -7.02
CA TYR A 165 -5.06 13.61 -7.96
C TYR A 165 -5.58 13.74 -9.39
N GLU A 166 -4.79 14.39 -10.25
CA GLU A 166 -4.97 14.42 -11.71
C GLU A 166 -3.62 14.15 -12.38
N GLY A 167 -3.64 13.31 -13.42
CA GLY A 167 -2.46 12.87 -14.14
C GLY A 167 -2.75 12.57 -15.60
N THR A 168 -1.67 12.41 -16.37
CA THR A 168 -1.76 12.00 -17.78
C THR A 168 -1.62 10.49 -17.86
N ALA A 169 -2.64 9.80 -18.37
CA ALA A 169 -2.55 8.37 -18.64
C ALA A 169 -1.63 8.07 -19.82
N GLY A 170 -0.94 6.93 -19.74
CA GLY A 170 -0.05 6.44 -20.77
C GLY A 170 0.79 5.27 -20.28
N PRO A 171 1.37 4.48 -21.20
CA PRO A 171 2.14 3.30 -20.85
C PRO A 171 3.39 3.70 -20.06
N VAL A 172 3.71 2.88 -19.06
CA VAL A 172 4.96 2.98 -18.29
C VAL A 172 5.84 1.76 -18.57
N ASP A 173 7.12 1.83 -18.18
CA ASP A 173 8.10 0.77 -18.47
C ASP A 173 7.90 -0.47 -17.57
N GLU A 174 7.28 -0.30 -16.41
CA GLU A 174 6.99 -1.37 -15.46
C GLU A 174 5.82 -2.25 -15.95
N ALA A 175 5.97 -3.58 -15.85
CA ALA A 175 4.85 -4.50 -16.12
C ALA A 175 3.93 -4.71 -14.89
N TYR A 176 4.40 -4.30 -13.71
CA TYR A 176 3.72 -4.35 -12.41
C TYR A 176 4.25 -3.19 -11.57
N ARG A 177 3.36 -2.45 -10.90
CA ARG A 177 3.77 -1.29 -10.11
C ARG A 177 2.87 -1.10 -8.88
N VAL A 178 3.47 -0.64 -7.78
CA VAL A 178 2.72 0.00 -6.69
C VAL A 178 2.75 1.49 -6.92
N PHE A 179 1.66 2.05 -7.43
CA PHE A 179 1.52 3.47 -7.69
C PHE A 179 1.15 4.23 -6.42
N ILE A 180 2.01 5.19 -6.05
CA ILE A 180 1.86 6.04 -4.88
C ILE A 180 1.89 7.51 -5.35
N PRO A 181 0.75 8.06 -5.81
CA PRO A 181 0.69 9.45 -6.24
C PRO A 181 0.78 10.42 -5.05
N GLU A 182 1.33 11.61 -5.31
CA GLU A 182 1.15 12.75 -4.42
C GLU A 182 -0.31 13.25 -4.55
N ILE A 183 -1.04 13.29 -3.45
CA ILE A 183 -2.43 13.74 -3.42
C ILE A 183 -2.54 15.18 -2.88
N THR A 184 -3.49 15.92 -3.42
CA THR A 184 -3.91 17.23 -2.89
C THR A 184 -4.58 17.03 -1.53
N PRO A 185 -4.10 17.68 -0.46
CA PRO A 185 -4.72 17.57 0.85
C PRO A 185 -6.17 18.08 0.86
N VAL A 186 -7.02 17.41 1.65
CA VAL A 186 -8.41 17.79 1.91
C VAL A 186 -8.65 17.95 3.41
N ASP A 187 -9.73 18.63 3.78
CA ASP A 187 -10.10 18.93 5.18
C ASP A 187 -11.34 18.18 5.68
N PHE A 188 -11.81 17.20 4.91
CA PHE A 188 -12.90 16.28 5.28
C PHE A 188 -12.41 14.84 5.43
N VAL A 189 -13.24 13.98 6.00
CA VAL A 189 -13.00 12.53 6.07
C VAL A 189 -13.75 11.80 4.96
N THR A 190 -13.19 10.71 4.45
CA THR A 190 -13.83 9.87 3.44
C THR A 190 -13.73 8.39 3.78
N THR A 191 -14.70 7.63 3.30
CA THR A 191 -14.68 6.16 3.23
C THR A 191 -14.70 5.67 1.79
N GLN A 192 -14.63 6.56 0.81
CA GLN A 192 -14.84 6.22 -0.60
C GLN A 192 -13.82 6.92 -1.49
N ILE A 193 -13.15 6.13 -2.32
CA ILE A 193 -12.22 6.61 -3.34
C ILE A 193 -12.70 6.12 -4.69
N ARG A 194 -12.65 6.98 -5.71
CA ARG A 194 -12.86 6.63 -7.10
C ARG A 194 -11.55 6.76 -7.85
N LEU A 195 -11.16 5.69 -8.54
CA LEU A 195 -10.13 5.74 -9.57
C LEU A 195 -10.81 5.93 -10.91
N THR A 196 -10.34 6.88 -11.73
CA THR A 196 -10.72 7.00 -13.13
C THR A 196 -9.54 6.64 -14.01
N LEU A 197 -9.74 5.69 -14.92
CA LEU A 197 -8.74 5.21 -15.86
C LEU A 197 -9.13 5.60 -17.28
N ASP A 198 -8.16 5.97 -18.13
CA ASP A 198 -8.34 6.01 -19.58
C ASP A 198 -7.66 4.79 -20.20
N THR A 199 -8.41 3.70 -20.28
CA THR A 199 -7.97 2.40 -20.79
C THR A 199 -7.65 2.42 -22.28
N SER A 200 -8.02 3.47 -23.02
CA SER A 200 -7.68 3.59 -24.44
C SER A 200 -6.23 4.05 -24.70
N THR A 201 -5.54 4.51 -23.65
CA THR A 201 -4.20 5.10 -23.75
C THR A 201 -3.08 4.10 -23.49
N VAL A 202 -3.40 2.93 -22.94
CA VAL A 202 -2.46 1.86 -22.60
C VAL A 202 -2.98 0.56 -23.19
N GLU A 203 -2.24 -0.03 -24.13
CA GLU A 203 -2.70 -1.21 -24.88
C GLU A 203 -2.86 -2.45 -23.98
N GLY A 204 -4.04 -3.06 -24.00
CA GLY A 204 -4.36 -4.28 -23.25
C GLY A 204 -5.26 -3.99 -22.05
N TRP A 205 -5.60 -5.02 -21.26
CA TRP A 205 -6.34 -4.80 -20.02
C TRP A 205 -5.43 -4.17 -18.98
N ASN A 206 -5.86 -3.03 -18.41
CA ASN A 206 -5.23 -2.44 -17.24
C ASN A 206 -5.83 -3.09 -16.01
N GLU A 207 -4.99 -3.60 -15.11
CA GLU A 207 -5.45 -4.36 -13.95
C GLU A 207 -5.07 -3.73 -12.63
N ILE A 208 -6.03 -3.66 -11.70
CA ILE A 208 -5.85 -3.16 -10.34
C ILE A 208 -6.13 -4.30 -9.36
N ASP A 209 -5.09 -4.70 -8.64
CA ASP A 209 -5.10 -5.84 -7.72
C ASP A 209 -5.45 -5.44 -6.29
N ALA A 210 -5.02 -4.27 -5.83
CA ALA A 210 -5.33 -3.83 -4.46
C ALA A 210 -5.20 -2.32 -4.33
N VAL A 211 -6.00 -1.74 -3.44
CA VAL A 211 -5.88 -0.33 -3.07
C VAL A 211 -5.82 -0.17 -1.56
N GLN A 212 -4.76 0.51 -1.10
CA GLN A 212 -4.57 0.90 0.29
C GLN A 212 -4.79 2.40 0.44
N LEU A 213 -5.61 2.80 1.40
CA LEU A 213 -5.81 4.18 1.81
C LEU A 213 -5.04 4.46 3.09
N PHE A 214 -4.28 5.54 3.09
CA PHE A 214 -3.60 6.08 4.27
C PHE A 214 -4.30 7.36 4.69
N GLY A 215 -4.60 7.53 5.97
CA GLY A 215 -5.26 8.75 6.43
C GLY A 215 -5.42 8.83 7.93
N ARG A 216 -5.97 9.97 8.38
CA ARG A 216 -6.29 10.25 9.78
C ARG A 216 -7.79 10.23 10.06
N PRO A 217 -8.29 9.43 11.02
CA PRO A 217 -9.69 9.47 11.43
C PRO A 217 -10.17 10.85 11.91
#